data_AF-A0A1C5WQX2-F1
#
_entry.id   AF-A0A1C5WQX2-F1
#
_cell.length_a   1.000
_cell.length_b   1.000
_cell.length_c   1.000
_cell.angle_alpha   90.00
_cell.angle_beta   90.00
_cell.angle_gamma   90.00
#
_symmetry.space_group_name_H-M   'P 1'
#
loop_
_entity.id
_entity.type
_entity.pdbx_description
1 polymer ?
#
loop_
_entity_poly.entity_id
_entity_poly.type
_entity_poly.pdbx_seq_one_letter_code
_entity_poly.pdbx_strand_id
1 'polypeptide(L)'
;MVNDMKKLLLRAFNSECDETIGKVKYNNIETSVRKIVKSAEQIQKLGTIMSVYINQSYIDLKIVELYLAFEYQQKKQQEKEEQRELRAQQREEAKLKKEIEEKRKKIKKEQTHYQQALKNLLSQIKEHGETEDLIAKKAELETELSNIDKSIKDIDYREANQKAGYVYVISNVGSFGENIYKIGMTRRLEPQDRVDKLGDASVPFKFDVHAMIFSDNAPALEAALHRAFEDRKLNMVNTRREFFYVTLDEIKQVVKENFDKTVEFIDFPDAEQYRTSLKMREQLLA
;
A
#
# COMPACT_ATOMS: atom_id res chain seq x y z
N MET A 1 42.01 45.60 -12.00
CA MET A 1 42.40 44.49 -12.91
C MET A 1 42.49 43.14 -12.20
N VAL A 2 43.46 42.87 -11.31
CA VAL A 2 43.55 41.58 -10.60
C VAL A 2 42.34 41.34 -9.67
N ASN A 3 41.89 42.36 -8.94
CA ASN A 3 40.72 42.25 -8.06
C ASN A 3 39.42 41.99 -8.80
N ASP A 4 39.24 42.57 -10.00
CA ASP A 4 38.05 42.37 -10.82
C ASP A 4 38.02 40.95 -11.40
N MET A 5 39.19 40.44 -11.80
CA MET A 5 39.33 39.06 -12.27
C MET A 5 39.06 38.04 -11.15
N LYS A 6 39.53 38.29 -9.92
CA LYS A 6 39.20 37.46 -8.74
C LYS A 6 37.69 37.35 -8.53
N LYS A 7 36.97 38.49 -8.61
CA LYS A 7 35.51 38.52 -8.47
C LYS A 7 34.82 37.75 -9.60
N LEU A 8 35.31 37.87 -10.83
CA LEU A 8 34.76 37.17 -11.99
C LEU A 8 34.92 35.65 -11.88
N LEU A 9 36.14 35.19 -11.55
CA LEU A 9 36.44 33.76 -11.39
C LEU A 9 35.66 33.13 -10.22
N LEU A 10 35.59 33.83 -9.08
CA LEU A 10 34.81 33.35 -7.94
C LEU A 10 33.30 33.26 -8.29
N ARG A 11 32.78 34.24 -9.03
CA ARG A 11 31.39 34.19 -9.49
C ARG A 11 31.15 33.03 -10.45
N ALA A 12 32.06 32.79 -11.39
CA ALA A 12 31.98 31.66 -12.31
C ALA A 12 31.98 30.32 -11.57
N PHE A 13 32.92 30.15 -10.62
CA PHE A 13 32.97 28.96 -9.76
C PHE A 13 31.65 28.73 -9.02
N ASN A 14 31.14 29.78 -8.37
CA ASN A 14 29.92 29.67 -7.58
C ASN A 14 28.71 29.37 -8.46
N SER A 15 28.58 30.00 -9.63
CA SER A 15 27.49 29.69 -10.56
C SER A 15 27.49 28.24 -11.03
N GLU A 16 28.66 27.67 -11.35
CA GLU A 16 28.77 26.26 -11.73
C GLU A 16 28.49 25.31 -10.55
N CYS A 17 28.96 25.66 -9.35
CA CYS A 17 28.67 24.91 -8.13
C CYS A 17 27.16 24.94 -7.84
N ASP A 18 26.53 26.11 -7.84
CA ASP A 18 25.11 26.28 -7.51
C ASP A 18 24.21 25.53 -8.52
N GLU A 19 24.56 25.54 -9.82
CA GLU A 19 23.87 24.74 -10.83
C GLU A 19 24.03 23.23 -10.57
N THR A 20 25.24 22.79 -10.25
CA THR A 20 25.56 21.39 -9.97
C THR A 20 24.83 20.90 -8.72
N ILE A 21 24.86 21.69 -7.64
CA ILE A 21 24.19 21.44 -6.37
C ILE A 21 22.67 21.42 -6.56
N GLY A 22 22.11 22.36 -7.33
CA GLY A 22 20.69 22.42 -7.63
C GLY A 22 20.14 21.18 -8.37
N LYS A 23 21.00 20.47 -9.11
CA LYS A 23 20.63 19.29 -9.92
C LYS A 23 21.09 17.95 -9.31
N VAL A 24 21.55 17.96 -8.06
CA VAL A 24 22.02 16.74 -7.38
C VAL A 24 20.89 15.71 -7.21
N LYS A 25 21.22 14.44 -7.39
CA LYS A 25 20.34 13.26 -7.27
C LYS A 25 21.15 12.09 -6.72
N TYR A 26 20.45 11.05 -6.26
CA TYR A 26 21.08 9.85 -5.68
C TYR A 26 22.08 9.18 -6.65
N ASN A 27 21.78 9.20 -7.95
CA ASN A 27 22.57 8.53 -8.97
C ASN A 27 23.75 9.37 -9.49
N ASN A 28 23.84 10.65 -9.14
CA ASN A 28 24.82 11.57 -9.73
C ASN A 28 25.74 12.23 -8.70
N ILE A 29 25.62 11.90 -7.40
CA ILE A 29 26.34 12.59 -6.33
C ILE A 29 27.87 12.61 -6.56
N GLU A 30 28.47 11.46 -6.88
CA GLU A 30 29.90 11.37 -7.16
C GLU A 30 30.30 12.13 -8.43
N THR A 31 29.44 12.14 -9.44
CA THR A 31 29.69 12.93 -10.66
C THR A 31 29.60 14.42 -10.39
N SER A 32 28.71 14.85 -9.49
CA SER A 32 28.55 16.23 -9.06
C SER A 32 29.75 16.70 -8.23
N VAL A 33 30.27 15.88 -7.32
CA VAL A 33 31.54 16.14 -6.61
C VAL A 33 32.68 16.34 -7.61
N ARG A 34 32.82 15.43 -8.58
CA ARG A 34 33.86 15.54 -9.62
C ARG A 34 33.72 16.80 -10.47
N LYS A 35 32.51 17.30 -10.72
CA LYS A 35 32.28 18.56 -11.44
C LYS A 35 32.76 19.77 -10.65
N ILE A 36 32.47 19.83 -9.35
CA ILE A 36 32.93 20.92 -8.47
C ILE A 36 34.46 20.97 -8.45
N VAL A 37 35.12 19.82 -8.28
CA VAL A 37 36.59 19.73 -8.29
C VAL A 37 37.16 20.16 -9.65
N LYS A 38 36.60 19.66 -10.76
CA LYS A 38 37.03 20.04 -12.11
C LYS A 38 36.86 21.53 -12.40
N SER A 39 35.78 22.14 -11.92
CA SER A 39 35.54 23.59 -12.05
C SER A 39 36.66 24.39 -11.36
N ALA A 40 37.04 23.99 -10.14
CA ALA A 40 38.16 24.61 -9.42
C ALA A 40 39.50 24.43 -10.15
N GLU A 41 39.79 23.23 -10.69
CA GLU A 41 40.99 22.97 -11.48
C GLU A 41 41.04 23.82 -12.76
N GLN A 42 39.92 24.00 -13.46
CA GLN A 42 39.83 24.85 -14.65
C GLN A 42 40.10 26.31 -14.32
N ILE A 43 39.54 26.81 -13.20
CA ILE A 43 39.80 28.17 -12.73
C ILE A 43 41.27 28.36 -12.35
N GLN A 44 41.90 27.37 -11.70
CA GLN A 44 43.32 27.42 -11.39
C GLN A 44 44.17 27.48 -12.66
N LYS A 45 43.85 26.68 -13.69
CA LYS A 45 44.54 26.72 -14.99
C LYS A 45 44.45 28.11 -15.63
N LEU A 46 43.25 28.71 -15.68
CA LEU A 46 43.04 30.06 -16.21
C LEU A 46 43.70 31.16 -15.36
N GLY A 47 43.80 30.94 -14.04
CA GLY A 47 44.37 31.87 -13.07
C GLY A 47 45.90 31.78 -12.91
N THR A 48 46.58 30.83 -13.57
CA THR A 48 48.02 30.54 -13.39
C THR A 48 48.89 31.78 -13.54
N ILE A 49 48.68 32.58 -14.60
CA ILE A 49 49.46 33.78 -14.90
C ILE A 49 49.35 34.82 -13.78
N MET A 50 48.20 34.84 -13.08
CA MET A 50 47.88 35.81 -12.03
C MET A 50 48.05 35.22 -10.61
N SER A 51 48.50 33.97 -10.50
CA SER A 51 48.57 33.21 -9.24
C SER A 51 47.25 33.20 -8.47
N VAL A 52 46.12 33.06 -9.17
CA VAL A 52 44.77 32.97 -8.59
C VAL A 52 44.29 31.53 -8.62
N TYR A 53 43.81 31.04 -7.48
CA TYR A 53 43.23 29.72 -7.32
C TYR A 53 42.11 29.75 -6.27
N ILE A 54 41.22 28.76 -6.30
CA ILE A 54 40.21 28.56 -5.26
C ILE A 54 40.85 27.75 -4.13
N ASN A 55 40.68 28.21 -2.89
CA ASN A 55 41.24 27.54 -1.72
C ASN A 55 40.57 26.17 -1.52
N GLN A 56 41.36 25.13 -1.21
CA GLN A 56 40.86 23.78 -0.97
C GLN A 56 39.76 23.72 0.10
N SER A 57 39.91 24.44 1.22
CA SER A 57 38.87 24.48 2.26
C SER A 57 37.53 24.99 1.74
N TYR A 58 37.54 25.89 0.74
CA TYR A 58 36.31 26.40 0.13
C TYR A 58 35.67 25.38 -0.81
N ILE A 59 36.48 24.62 -1.55
CA ILE A 59 36.02 23.50 -2.39
C ILE A 59 35.37 22.43 -1.49
N ASP A 60 36.00 22.10 -0.37
CA ASP A 60 35.48 21.13 0.59
C ASP A 60 34.14 21.59 1.19
N LEU A 61 34.00 22.88 1.52
CA LEU A 61 32.72 23.44 1.96
C LEU A 61 31.64 23.37 0.88
N LYS A 62 31.98 23.57 -0.41
CA LYS A 62 31.04 23.38 -1.53
C LYS A 62 30.62 21.92 -1.70
N ILE A 63 31.52 20.97 -1.42
CA ILE A 63 31.19 19.55 -1.40
C ILE A 63 30.26 19.22 -0.23
N VAL A 64 30.51 19.77 0.97
CA VAL A 64 29.59 19.63 2.11
C VAL A 64 28.21 20.22 1.78
N GLU A 65 28.17 21.39 1.15
CA GLU A 65 26.91 22.00 0.67
C GLU A 65 26.17 21.09 -0.30
N LEU A 66 26.87 20.43 -1.23
CA LEU A 66 26.29 19.44 -2.15
C LEU A 66 25.65 18.26 -1.41
N TYR A 67 26.33 17.71 -0.40
CA TYR A 67 25.79 16.62 0.42
C TYR A 67 24.56 17.07 1.21
N LEU A 68 24.61 18.25 1.83
CA LEU A 68 23.47 18.83 2.56
C LEU A 68 22.27 19.09 1.64
N ALA A 69 22.51 19.59 0.43
CA ALA A 69 21.46 19.79 -0.56
C ALA A 69 20.82 18.46 -0.98
N PHE A 70 21.62 17.41 -1.14
CA PHE A 70 21.12 16.06 -1.43
C PHE A 70 20.28 15.48 -0.29
N GLU A 71 20.76 15.58 0.96
CA GLU A 71 20.02 15.16 2.16
C GLU A 71 18.69 15.92 2.28
N TYR A 72 18.71 17.24 2.07
CA TYR A 72 17.49 18.06 2.08
C TYR A 72 16.50 17.62 1.01
N GLN A 73 16.96 17.37 -0.22
CA GLN A 73 16.07 16.87 -1.29
C GLN A 73 15.47 15.50 -0.96
N GLN A 74 16.26 14.58 -0.38
CA GLN A 74 15.75 13.30 0.09
C GLN A 74 14.69 13.47 1.16
N LYS A 75 14.93 14.31 2.18
CA LYS A 75 13.95 14.58 3.25
C LYS A 75 12.68 15.22 2.73
N LYS A 76 12.79 16.19 1.82
CA LYS A 76 11.64 16.82 1.17
C LYS A 76 10.81 15.82 0.36
N GLN A 77 11.47 14.89 -0.33
CA GLN A 77 10.78 13.82 -1.05
C GLN A 77 10.08 12.86 -0.08
N GLN A 78 10.75 12.48 1.00
CA GLN A 78 10.18 11.65 2.08
C GLN A 78 8.91 12.30 2.66
N GLU A 79 8.97 13.57 3.06
CA GLU A 79 7.81 14.30 3.58
C GLU A 79 6.65 14.36 2.58
N LYS A 80 6.95 14.56 1.29
CA LYS A 80 5.95 14.59 0.22
C LYS A 80 5.26 13.23 0.05
N GLU A 81 6.02 12.14 0.15
CA GLU A 81 5.49 10.78 0.10
C GLU A 81 4.63 10.49 1.34
N GLU A 82 5.10 10.82 2.53
CA GLU A 82 4.35 10.67 3.79
C GLU A 82 3.02 11.44 3.76
N GLN A 83 3.01 12.69 3.26
CA GLN A 83 1.79 13.47 3.08
C GLN A 83 0.83 12.86 2.05
N ARG A 84 1.36 12.33 0.93
CA ARG A 84 0.54 11.68 -0.10
C ARG A 84 -0.13 10.44 0.46
N GLU A 85 0.60 9.66 1.25
CA GLU A 85 0.10 8.46 1.91
C GLU A 85 -0.94 8.78 2.99
N LEU A 86 -0.69 9.78 3.84
CA LEU A 86 -1.67 10.23 4.85
C LEU A 86 -2.99 10.63 4.19
N ARG A 87 -2.93 11.38 3.08
CA ARG A 87 -4.12 11.73 2.29
C ARG A 87 -4.79 10.51 1.67
N ALA A 88 -4.03 9.52 1.23
CA ALA A 88 -4.58 8.27 0.69
C ALA A 88 -5.30 7.45 1.77
N GLN A 89 -4.71 7.34 2.97
CA GLN A 89 -5.32 6.70 4.14
C GLN A 89 -6.62 7.40 4.53
N GLN A 90 -6.61 8.73 4.66
CA GLN A 90 -7.82 9.51 4.98
C GLN A 90 -8.95 9.29 3.95
N ARG A 91 -8.60 9.22 2.66
CA ARG A 91 -9.59 8.93 1.59
C ARG A 91 -10.12 7.50 1.70
N GLU A 92 -9.27 6.54 2.02
CA GLU A 92 -9.68 5.15 2.20
C GLU A 92 -10.61 4.99 3.41
N GLU A 93 -10.28 5.61 4.55
CA GLU A 93 -11.13 5.61 5.74
C GLU A 93 -12.48 6.30 5.48
N ALA A 94 -12.49 7.42 4.74
CA ALA A 94 -13.72 8.08 4.36
C ALA A 94 -14.59 7.21 3.43
N LYS A 95 -13.98 6.48 2.49
CA LYS A 95 -14.69 5.51 1.63
C LYS A 95 -15.24 4.35 2.44
N LEU A 96 -14.47 3.80 3.36
CA LEU A 96 -14.89 2.73 4.26
C LEU A 96 -16.12 3.14 5.08
N LYS A 97 -16.10 4.34 5.68
CA LYS A 97 -17.24 4.86 6.44
C LYS A 97 -18.51 4.98 5.59
N LYS A 98 -18.38 5.50 4.36
CA LYS A 98 -19.52 5.61 3.43
C LYS A 98 -20.06 4.24 3.03
N GLU A 99 -19.19 3.28 2.74
CA GLU A 99 -19.57 1.93 2.35
C GLU A 99 -20.33 1.20 3.48
N ILE A 100 -19.87 1.34 4.72
CA ILE A 100 -20.55 0.81 5.91
C ILE A 100 -21.92 1.48 6.08
N GLU A 101 -22.00 2.80 5.95
CA GLU A 101 -23.27 3.53 6.08
C GLU A 101 -24.29 3.12 5.00
N GLU A 102 -23.85 2.96 3.75
CA GLU A 102 -24.68 2.52 2.64
C GLU A 102 -25.18 1.08 2.83
N LYS A 103 -24.30 0.15 3.23
CA LYS A 103 -24.68 -1.23 3.53
C LYS A 103 -25.66 -1.30 4.70
N ARG A 104 -25.43 -0.52 5.77
CA ARG A 104 -26.36 -0.41 6.91
C ARG A 104 -27.74 0.10 6.48
N LYS A 105 -27.79 1.10 5.61
CA LYS A 105 -29.06 1.61 5.06
C LYS A 105 -29.80 0.55 4.23
N LYS A 106 -29.08 -0.26 3.43
CA LYS A 106 -29.68 -1.36 2.65
C LYS A 106 -30.25 -2.44 3.57
N ILE A 107 -29.45 -2.93 4.51
CA ILE A 107 -29.86 -3.98 5.46
C ILE A 107 -31.06 -3.53 6.30
N LYS A 108 -31.08 -2.27 6.76
CA LYS A 108 -32.22 -1.73 7.51
C LYS A 108 -33.50 -1.65 6.67
N LYS A 109 -33.39 -1.32 5.37
CA LYS A 109 -34.55 -1.33 4.46
C LYS A 109 -35.08 -2.75 4.25
N GLU A 110 -34.20 -3.71 4.03
CA GLU A 110 -34.56 -5.13 3.94
C GLU A 110 -35.25 -5.60 5.22
N GLN A 111 -34.66 -5.33 6.39
CA GLN A 111 -35.27 -5.65 7.69
C GLN A 111 -36.70 -5.10 7.80
N THR A 112 -36.92 -3.82 7.44
CA THR A 112 -38.26 -3.23 7.48
C THR A 112 -39.23 -3.87 6.48
N HIS A 113 -38.76 -4.24 5.30
CA HIS A 113 -39.56 -4.91 4.28
C HIS A 113 -40.00 -6.31 4.74
N TYR A 114 -39.08 -7.12 5.25
CA TYR A 114 -39.38 -8.45 5.79
C TYR A 114 -40.26 -8.39 7.04
N GLN A 115 -40.06 -7.42 7.93
CA GLN A 115 -40.94 -7.20 9.09
C GLN A 115 -42.37 -6.82 8.67
N GLN A 116 -42.53 -5.98 7.64
CA GLN A 116 -43.84 -5.64 7.11
C GLN A 116 -44.49 -6.84 6.41
N ALA A 117 -43.74 -7.60 5.62
CA ALA A 117 -44.22 -8.83 4.98
C ALA A 117 -44.71 -9.84 6.02
N LEU A 118 -43.94 -10.05 7.10
CA LEU A 118 -44.31 -10.93 8.20
C LEU A 118 -45.56 -10.41 8.93
N LYS A 119 -45.66 -9.10 9.18
CA LYS A 119 -46.86 -8.50 9.80
C LYS A 119 -48.11 -8.72 8.94
N ASN A 120 -47.99 -8.54 7.62
CA ASN A 120 -49.09 -8.74 6.67
C ASN A 120 -49.49 -10.22 6.59
N LEU A 121 -48.52 -11.14 6.61
CA LEU A 121 -48.76 -12.58 6.65
C LEU A 121 -49.48 -12.98 7.96
N LEU A 122 -49.06 -12.43 9.11
CA LEU A 122 -49.73 -12.67 10.39
C LEU A 122 -51.18 -12.17 10.42
N SER A 123 -51.50 -11.05 9.74
CA SER A 123 -52.89 -10.62 9.60
C SER A 123 -53.71 -11.57 8.71
N GLN A 124 -53.13 -12.08 7.62
CA GLN A 124 -53.82 -13.05 6.75
C GLN A 124 -54.10 -14.37 7.45
N ILE A 125 -53.17 -14.85 8.28
CA ILE A 125 -53.36 -16.06 9.10
C ILE A 125 -54.50 -15.86 10.12
N LYS A 126 -54.61 -14.66 10.72
CA LYS A 126 -55.70 -14.34 11.65
C LYS A 126 -57.08 -14.27 10.99
N GLU A 127 -57.15 -13.84 9.73
CA GLU A 127 -58.41 -13.67 8.99
C GLU A 127 -58.89 -14.95 8.29
N HIS A 128 -57.96 -15.76 7.75
CA HIS A 128 -58.28 -16.90 6.89
C HIS A 128 -57.95 -18.28 7.50
N GLY A 129 -57.34 -18.32 8.69
CA GLY A 129 -56.93 -19.55 9.36
C GLY A 129 -55.54 -20.04 8.93
N GLU A 130 -54.96 -20.93 9.75
CA GLU A 130 -53.63 -21.49 9.49
C GLU A 130 -53.69 -22.57 8.39
N THR A 131 -53.12 -22.26 7.22
CA THR A 131 -52.85 -23.23 6.15
C THR A 131 -51.37 -23.62 6.18
N GLU A 132 -51.03 -24.86 5.82
CA GLU A 132 -49.63 -25.34 5.80
C GLU A 132 -48.70 -24.42 4.99
N ASP A 133 -49.16 -23.90 3.85
CA ASP A 133 -48.42 -22.95 3.00
C ASP A 133 -48.11 -21.61 3.69
N LEU A 134 -49.01 -21.12 4.55
CA LEU A 134 -48.82 -19.87 5.30
C LEU A 134 -47.86 -20.06 6.48
N ILE A 135 -47.88 -21.24 7.11
CA ILE A 135 -46.94 -21.60 8.17
C ILE A 135 -45.52 -21.73 7.61
N ALA A 136 -45.36 -22.38 6.44
CA ALA A 136 -44.07 -22.50 5.77
C ALA A 136 -43.47 -21.13 5.40
N LYS A 137 -44.26 -20.24 4.78
CA LYS A 137 -43.83 -18.88 4.45
C LYS A 137 -43.48 -18.04 5.68
N LYS A 138 -44.19 -18.23 6.80
CA LYS A 138 -43.86 -17.55 8.06
C LYS A 138 -42.49 -17.99 8.56
N ALA A 139 -42.23 -19.29 8.58
CA ALA A 139 -40.95 -19.84 9.02
C ALA A 139 -39.79 -19.35 8.13
N GLU A 140 -39.98 -19.30 6.81
CA GLU A 140 -38.98 -18.72 5.89
C GLU A 140 -38.68 -17.25 6.22
N LEU A 141 -39.72 -16.42 6.37
CA LEU A 141 -39.54 -14.99 6.71
C LEU A 141 -38.88 -14.78 8.08
N GLU A 142 -39.20 -15.61 9.08
CA GLU A 142 -38.55 -15.58 10.40
C GLU A 142 -37.08 -15.98 10.31
N THR A 143 -36.75 -16.95 9.44
CA THR A 143 -35.37 -17.39 9.21
C THR A 143 -34.56 -16.29 8.52
N GLU A 144 -35.12 -15.65 7.49
CA GLU A 144 -34.50 -14.51 6.80
C GLU A 144 -34.29 -13.32 7.74
N LEU A 145 -35.28 -12.99 8.57
CA LEU A 145 -35.12 -11.94 9.60
C LEU A 145 -34.04 -12.28 10.61
N SER A 146 -33.93 -13.55 11.03
CA SER A 146 -32.84 -13.98 11.92
C SER A 146 -31.47 -13.84 11.26
N ASN A 147 -31.35 -14.14 9.98
CA ASN A 147 -30.09 -13.97 9.22
C ASN A 147 -29.72 -12.49 9.06
N ILE A 148 -30.70 -11.63 8.81
CA ILE A 148 -30.53 -10.17 8.76
C ILE A 148 -30.06 -9.66 10.14
N ASP A 149 -30.70 -10.06 11.23
CA ASP A 149 -30.33 -9.65 12.59
C ASP A 149 -28.91 -10.12 12.98
N LYS A 150 -28.51 -11.33 12.56
CA LYS A 150 -27.13 -11.81 12.73
C LYS A 150 -26.14 -10.94 11.96
N SER A 151 -26.48 -10.58 10.73
CA SER A 151 -25.63 -9.72 9.88
C SER A 151 -25.47 -8.31 10.47
N ILE A 152 -26.55 -7.73 11.02
CA ILE A 152 -26.49 -6.45 11.73
C ILE A 152 -25.58 -6.55 12.95
N LYS A 153 -25.73 -7.61 13.77
CA LYS A 153 -24.89 -7.81 14.95
C LYS A 153 -23.42 -7.97 14.61
N ASP A 154 -23.08 -8.64 13.50
CA ASP A 154 -21.68 -8.74 13.04
C ASP A 154 -21.13 -7.38 12.62
N ILE A 155 -21.92 -6.56 11.92
CA ILE A 155 -21.52 -5.18 11.57
C ILE A 155 -21.30 -4.35 12.83
N ASP A 156 -22.24 -4.38 13.78
CA ASP A 156 -22.13 -3.63 15.03
C ASP A 156 -20.94 -4.11 15.88
N TYR A 157 -20.67 -5.43 15.91
CA TYR A 157 -19.49 -5.99 16.57
C TYR A 157 -18.19 -5.47 15.96
N ARG A 158 -18.09 -5.41 14.61
CA ARG A 158 -16.92 -4.89 13.90
C ARG A 158 -16.75 -3.38 14.06
N GLU A 159 -17.84 -2.62 14.13
CA GLU A 159 -17.78 -1.18 14.43
C GLU A 159 -17.29 -0.93 15.87
N ALA A 160 -17.80 -1.71 16.84
CA ALA A 160 -17.41 -1.61 18.24
C ALA A 160 -15.95 -2.05 18.46
N ASN A 161 -15.54 -3.15 17.82
CA ASN A 161 -14.18 -3.66 17.87
C ASN A 161 -13.36 -3.15 16.68
N GLN A 162 -12.81 -1.94 16.80
CA GLN A 162 -11.98 -1.29 15.78
C GLN A 162 -10.73 -2.09 15.35
N LYS A 163 -10.35 -3.14 16.10
CA LYS A 163 -9.23 -4.04 15.83
C LYS A 163 -9.63 -5.30 15.04
N ALA A 164 -10.92 -5.62 14.95
CA ALA A 164 -11.40 -6.77 14.20
C ALA A 164 -11.29 -6.52 12.70
N GLY A 165 -10.82 -7.53 11.95
CA GLY A 165 -10.65 -7.41 10.51
C GLY A 165 -10.03 -8.65 9.89
N TYR A 166 -9.69 -8.54 8.61
CA TYR A 166 -9.03 -9.60 7.86
C TYR A 166 -7.58 -9.24 7.58
N VAL A 167 -6.67 -10.16 7.84
CA VAL A 167 -5.31 -10.13 7.30
C VAL A 167 -5.31 -10.95 6.02
N TYR A 168 -4.88 -10.34 4.92
CA TYR A 168 -4.79 -11.00 3.62
C TYR A 168 -3.33 -11.23 3.24
N VAL A 169 -3.09 -12.36 2.57
CA VAL A 169 -1.83 -12.70 1.93
C VAL A 169 -2.10 -12.83 0.44
N ILE A 170 -1.48 -11.97 -0.37
CA ILE A 170 -1.71 -11.91 -1.81
C ILE A 170 -0.39 -11.93 -2.57
N SER A 171 -0.38 -12.48 -3.77
CA SER A 171 0.78 -12.46 -4.66
C SER A 171 0.38 -11.98 -6.06
N ASN A 172 1.38 -11.61 -6.86
CA ASN A 172 1.18 -11.30 -8.26
C ASN A 172 2.43 -11.71 -9.02
N VAL A 173 2.46 -12.99 -9.38
CA VAL A 173 3.61 -13.64 -10.01
C VAL A 173 3.98 -12.95 -11.32
N GLY A 174 2.99 -12.51 -12.10
CA GLY A 174 3.24 -11.86 -13.38
C GLY A 174 3.88 -10.47 -13.28
N SER A 175 3.72 -9.76 -12.16
CA SER A 175 4.25 -8.40 -11.98
C SER A 175 5.51 -8.37 -11.12
N PHE A 176 5.58 -9.21 -10.08
CA PHE A 176 6.67 -9.19 -9.11
C PHE A 176 7.58 -10.42 -9.17
N GLY A 177 7.10 -11.55 -9.70
CA GLY A 177 7.82 -12.82 -9.70
C GLY A 177 7.38 -13.76 -8.58
N GLU A 178 8.05 -14.91 -8.49
CA GLU A 178 7.76 -15.93 -7.48
C GLU A 178 8.26 -15.55 -6.08
N ASN A 179 7.65 -16.14 -5.05
CA ASN A 179 8.00 -15.92 -3.64
C ASN A 179 7.93 -14.46 -3.18
N ILE A 180 7.10 -13.65 -3.85
CA ILE A 180 6.83 -12.28 -3.45
C ILE A 180 5.37 -12.16 -3.05
N TYR A 181 5.18 -11.88 -1.76
CA TYR A 181 3.87 -11.77 -1.15
C TYR A 181 3.69 -10.40 -0.55
N LYS A 182 2.47 -9.86 -0.71
CA LYS A 182 1.99 -8.73 0.07
C LYS A 182 1.15 -9.24 1.23
N ILE A 183 1.51 -8.79 2.43
CA ILE A 183 0.74 -9.04 3.64
C ILE A 183 0.19 -7.71 4.12
N GLY A 184 -1.13 -7.64 4.29
CA GLY A 184 -1.77 -6.45 4.82
C GLY A 184 -3.10 -6.79 5.49
N MET A 185 -3.73 -5.77 6.06
CA MET A 185 -5.03 -5.94 6.71
C MET A 185 -6.10 -5.03 6.11
N THR A 186 -7.36 -5.44 6.30
CA THR A 186 -8.54 -4.70 5.87
C THR A 186 -9.63 -4.81 6.92
N ARG A 187 -10.30 -3.68 7.17
CA ARG A 187 -11.49 -3.60 8.03
C ARG A 187 -12.79 -3.57 7.23
N ARG A 188 -12.70 -3.78 5.91
CA ARG A 188 -13.88 -3.83 5.05
C ARG A 188 -14.77 -5.01 5.42
N LEU A 189 -16.07 -4.83 5.19
CA LEU A 189 -17.05 -5.91 5.32
C LEU A 189 -16.76 -7.02 4.31
N GLU A 190 -16.43 -6.62 3.08
CA GLU A 190 -15.95 -7.51 2.02
C GLU A 190 -14.44 -7.32 1.83
N PRO A 191 -13.60 -8.28 2.27
CA PRO A 191 -12.15 -8.16 2.14
C PRO A 191 -11.67 -8.24 0.69
N GLN A 192 -12.41 -8.92 -0.20
CA GLN A 192 -12.06 -9.08 -1.61
C GLN A 192 -12.02 -7.73 -2.36
N ASP A 193 -12.96 -6.83 -2.08
CA ASP A 193 -13.00 -5.47 -2.61
C ASP A 193 -11.70 -4.68 -2.36
N ARG A 194 -10.97 -4.97 -1.28
CA ARG A 194 -9.67 -4.35 -1.02
C ARG A 194 -8.63 -4.89 -1.99
N VAL A 195 -8.58 -6.20 -2.16
CA VAL A 195 -7.61 -6.88 -3.03
C VAL A 195 -7.79 -6.43 -4.47
N ASP A 196 -9.03 -6.37 -4.95
CA ASP A 196 -9.34 -5.96 -6.34
C ASP A 196 -8.91 -4.51 -6.60
N LYS A 197 -9.16 -3.60 -5.64
CA LYS A 197 -8.72 -2.19 -5.72
C LYS A 197 -7.20 -2.04 -5.74
N LEU A 198 -6.47 -2.94 -5.09
CA LEU A 198 -5.00 -2.95 -5.13
C LEU A 198 -4.50 -3.39 -6.51
N GLY A 199 -5.18 -4.34 -7.16
CA GLY A 199 -4.87 -4.82 -8.51
C GLY A 199 -5.07 -3.75 -9.59
N ASP A 200 -6.21 -3.06 -9.55
CA ASP A 200 -6.60 -2.12 -10.62
C ASP A 200 -5.71 -0.86 -10.71
N ALA A 201 -5.03 -0.50 -9.62
CA ALA A 201 -4.42 0.82 -9.53
C ALA A 201 -3.06 0.93 -10.22
N SER A 202 -2.28 -0.16 -10.38
CA SER A 202 -0.84 -0.03 -10.69
C SER A 202 -0.11 -1.29 -11.18
N VAL A 203 -0.79 -2.41 -11.45
CA VAL A 203 -0.12 -3.67 -11.87
C VAL A 203 -0.75 -4.29 -13.13
N PRO A 204 0.03 -4.92 -14.03
CA PRO A 204 -0.49 -5.53 -15.26
C PRO A 204 -1.45 -6.71 -15.07
N PHE A 205 -1.33 -7.42 -13.95
CA PHE A 205 -2.15 -8.60 -13.63
C PHE A 205 -2.85 -8.39 -12.29
N LYS A 206 -3.97 -9.08 -12.07
CA LYS A 206 -4.65 -9.09 -10.76
C LYS A 206 -3.81 -9.80 -9.70
N PHE A 207 -4.11 -9.52 -8.44
CA PHE A 207 -3.52 -10.25 -7.32
C PHE A 207 -4.25 -11.57 -7.10
N ASP A 208 -3.49 -12.63 -6.88
CA ASP A 208 -3.99 -13.92 -6.42
C ASP A 208 -4.04 -13.93 -4.89
N VAL A 209 -5.14 -14.43 -4.33
CA VAL A 209 -5.34 -14.52 -2.88
C VAL A 209 -4.88 -15.88 -2.38
N HIS A 210 -3.96 -15.88 -1.42
CA HIS A 210 -3.47 -17.11 -0.79
C HIS A 210 -4.12 -17.39 0.55
N ALA A 211 -4.48 -16.36 1.30
CA ALA A 211 -5.16 -16.51 2.58
C ALA A 211 -5.98 -15.27 2.93
N MET A 212 -7.11 -15.50 3.59
CA MET A 212 -7.93 -14.48 4.25
C MET A 212 -8.19 -14.88 5.70
N ILE A 213 -7.50 -14.24 6.62
CA ILE A 213 -7.48 -14.60 8.03
C ILE A 213 -8.32 -13.60 8.81
N PHE A 214 -9.50 -14.01 9.27
CA PHE A 214 -10.29 -13.20 10.18
C PHE A 214 -9.66 -13.21 11.59
N SER A 215 -9.35 -12.04 12.13
CA SER A 215 -8.82 -11.89 13.48
C SER A 215 -9.56 -10.79 14.24
N ASP A 216 -9.87 -11.05 15.52
CA ASP A 216 -10.41 -10.05 16.45
C ASP A 216 -9.39 -8.91 16.71
N ASN A 217 -8.10 -9.17 16.46
CA ASN A 217 -7.04 -8.18 16.49
C ASN A 217 -6.12 -8.31 15.26
N ALA A 218 -6.67 -7.96 14.10
CA ALA A 218 -5.95 -7.98 12.82
C ALA A 218 -4.65 -7.14 12.83
N PRO A 219 -4.59 -5.94 13.45
CA PRO A 219 -3.35 -5.17 13.53
C PRO A 219 -2.21 -5.90 14.28
N ALA A 220 -2.52 -6.67 15.32
CA ALA A 220 -1.49 -7.39 16.06
C ALA A 220 -0.91 -8.56 15.23
N LEU A 221 -1.78 -9.31 14.53
CA LEU A 221 -1.35 -10.41 13.67
C LEU A 221 -0.52 -9.89 12.48
N GLU A 222 -0.95 -8.79 11.86
CA GLU A 222 -0.22 -8.17 10.75
C GLU A 222 1.15 -7.62 11.20
N ALA A 223 1.22 -6.94 12.34
CA ALA A 223 2.48 -6.48 12.90
C ALA A 223 3.44 -7.64 13.25
N ALA A 224 2.91 -8.77 13.73
CA ALA A 224 3.72 -9.96 14.01
C ALA A 224 4.34 -10.53 12.73
N LEU A 225 3.54 -10.65 11.66
CA LEU A 225 4.01 -11.07 10.33
C LEU A 225 5.05 -10.10 9.76
N HIS A 226 4.79 -8.80 9.84
CA HIS A 226 5.73 -7.80 9.34
C HIS A 226 7.07 -7.80 10.06
N ARG A 227 7.05 -8.06 11.38
CA ARG A 227 8.27 -8.17 12.19
C ARG A 227 9.05 -9.44 11.85
N ALA A 228 8.35 -10.56 11.65
CA ALA A 228 8.97 -11.84 11.29
C ALA A 228 9.66 -11.80 9.91
N PHE A 229 9.23 -10.90 9.02
CA PHE A 229 9.74 -10.77 7.66
C PHE A 229 10.39 -9.40 7.39
N GLU A 230 10.76 -8.65 8.44
CA GLU A 230 11.27 -7.29 8.29
C GLU A 230 12.57 -7.24 7.47
N ASP A 231 13.44 -8.22 7.68
CA ASP A 231 14.70 -8.44 6.97
C ASP A 231 14.52 -8.81 5.49
N ARG A 232 13.32 -9.23 5.10
CA ARG A 232 12.97 -9.71 3.75
C ARG A 232 12.03 -8.78 2.99
N LYS A 233 11.86 -7.55 3.46
CA LYS A 233 11.08 -6.53 2.72
C LYS A 233 11.73 -6.24 1.35
N LEU A 234 10.91 -6.05 0.32
CA LEU A 234 11.40 -5.61 -0.99
C LEU A 234 11.80 -4.13 -1.01
N ASN A 235 11.12 -3.30 -0.21
CA ASN A 235 11.38 -1.86 -0.15
C ASN A 235 11.89 -1.45 1.23
N MET A 236 13.20 -1.19 1.31
CA MET A 236 13.88 -0.73 2.53
C MET A 236 13.72 0.77 2.79
N VAL A 237 13.32 1.54 1.76
CA VAL A 237 13.18 3.00 1.84
C VAL A 237 11.77 3.38 2.29
N ASN A 238 10.76 2.73 1.70
CA ASN A 238 9.35 2.92 2.05
C ASN A 238 8.83 1.64 2.73
N THR A 239 8.92 1.62 4.06
CA THR A 239 8.57 0.47 4.90
C THR A 239 7.07 0.18 4.98
N ARG A 240 6.23 1.09 4.48
CA ARG A 240 4.76 0.92 4.37
C ARG A 240 4.37 0.15 3.10
N ARG A 241 5.31 -0.10 2.19
CA ARG A 241 5.11 -1.03 1.06
C ARG A 241 5.45 -2.44 1.50
N GLU A 242 4.44 -3.12 2.02
CA GLU A 242 4.53 -4.41 2.71
C GLU A 242 4.61 -5.60 1.75
N PHE A 243 5.61 -5.58 0.85
CA PHE A 243 5.95 -6.73 0.02
C PHE A 243 7.20 -7.41 0.57
N PHE A 244 7.17 -8.73 0.64
CA PHE A 244 8.19 -9.55 1.27
C PHE A 244 8.64 -10.67 0.32
N TYR A 245 9.94 -10.93 0.31
CA TYR A 245 10.53 -12.08 -0.39
C TYR A 245 10.55 -13.29 0.56
N VAL A 246 9.48 -14.08 0.52
CA VAL A 246 9.21 -15.18 1.48
C VAL A 246 8.46 -16.29 0.76
N THR A 247 8.56 -17.50 1.27
CA THR A 247 7.75 -18.63 0.78
C THR A 247 6.42 -18.68 1.52
N LEU A 248 5.40 -19.28 0.89
CA LEU A 248 4.09 -19.43 1.54
C LEU A 248 4.16 -20.31 2.80
N ASP A 249 5.05 -21.30 2.83
CA ASP A 249 5.21 -22.19 3.98
C ASP A 249 5.76 -21.46 5.21
N GLU A 250 6.68 -20.51 5.01
CA GLU A 250 7.15 -19.63 6.08
C GLU A 250 6.02 -18.75 6.62
N ILE A 251 5.18 -18.21 5.73
CA ILE A 251 3.99 -17.43 6.14
C ILE A 251 3.04 -18.30 6.96
N LYS A 252 2.74 -19.53 6.50
CA LYS A 252 1.90 -20.49 7.25
C LYS A 252 2.45 -20.78 8.64
N GLN A 253 3.77 -20.97 8.75
CA GLN A 253 4.42 -21.25 10.03
C GLN A 253 4.23 -20.07 11.01
N VAL A 254 4.56 -18.85 10.58
CA VAL A 254 4.40 -17.66 11.43
C VAL A 254 2.94 -17.42 11.80
N VAL A 255 2.00 -17.66 10.88
CA VAL A 255 0.56 -17.57 11.18
C VAL A 255 0.16 -18.60 12.24
N LYS A 256 0.57 -19.86 12.12
CA LYS A 256 0.24 -20.91 13.11
C LYS A 256 0.81 -20.61 14.50
N GLU A 257 1.99 -19.99 14.57
CA GLU A 257 2.61 -19.60 15.85
C GLU A 257 1.91 -18.41 16.52
N ASN A 258 1.24 -17.55 15.74
CA ASN A 258 0.62 -16.31 16.23
C ASN A 258 -0.93 -16.34 16.23
N PHE A 259 -1.53 -17.41 15.70
CA PHE A 259 -2.97 -17.50 15.53
C PHE A 259 -3.48 -18.94 15.71
N ASP A 260 -4.28 -19.15 16.76
CA ASP A 260 -4.73 -20.48 17.19
C ASP A 260 -5.83 -21.11 16.31
N LYS A 261 -6.49 -20.35 15.43
CA LYS A 261 -7.58 -20.89 14.59
C LYS A 261 -7.03 -21.46 13.29
N THR A 262 -7.68 -22.51 12.79
CA THR A 262 -7.39 -23.08 11.47
C THR A 262 -7.58 -22.04 10.38
N VAL A 263 -6.57 -21.87 9.53
CA VAL A 263 -6.60 -20.96 8.37
C VAL A 263 -6.49 -21.79 7.10
N GLU A 264 -7.37 -21.51 6.15
CA GLU A 264 -7.27 -22.06 4.79
C GLU A 264 -6.25 -21.28 3.97
N PHE A 265 -5.28 -22.01 3.42
CA PHE A 265 -4.28 -21.46 2.51
C PHE A 265 -4.45 -22.08 1.13
N ILE A 266 -4.35 -21.25 0.10
CA ILE A 266 -4.30 -21.65 -1.30
C ILE A 266 -2.83 -21.66 -1.71
N ASP A 267 -2.28 -22.85 -1.93
CA ASP A 267 -0.85 -23.02 -2.22
C ASP A 267 -0.47 -22.54 -3.61
N PHE A 268 -1.32 -22.83 -4.58
CA PHE A 268 -1.07 -22.53 -5.99
C PHE A 268 -1.99 -21.41 -6.46
N PRO A 269 -1.45 -20.25 -6.85
CA PRO A 269 -2.25 -19.19 -7.44
C PRO A 269 -2.72 -19.62 -8.84
N ASP A 270 -3.94 -19.25 -9.22
CA ASP A 270 -4.47 -19.54 -10.56
C ASP A 270 -3.75 -18.72 -11.63
N ALA A 271 -3.43 -17.45 -11.34
CA ALA A 271 -2.65 -16.56 -12.21
C ALA A 271 -3.07 -16.64 -13.69
N GLU A 272 -4.37 -16.75 -13.95
CA GLU A 272 -4.93 -17.17 -15.25
C GLU A 272 -4.46 -16.27 -16.40
N GLN A 273 -4.54 -14.95 -16.21
CA GLN A 273 -4.14 -13.96 -17.21
C GLN A 273 -2.65 -14.03 -17.52
N TYR A 274 -1.81 -14.25 -16.51
CA TYR A 274 -0.36 -14.36 -16.69
C TYR A 274 0.01 -15.64 -17.44
N ARG A 275 -0.53 -16.80 -17.02
CA ARG A 275 -0.29 -18.09 -17.69
C ARG A 275 -0.80 -18.10 -19.13
N THR A 276 -1.93 -17.46 -19.39
CA THR A 276 -2.46 -17.27 -20.74
C THR A 276 -1.53 -16.39 -21.59
N SER A 277 -1.02 -15.30 -21.01
CA SER A 277 -0.08 -14.40 -21.69
C SER A 277 1.24 -15.10 -22.05
N LEU A 278 1.75 -15.98 -21.17
CA LEU A 278 2.94 -16.79 -21.44
C LEU A 278 2.71 -17.73 -22.63
N LYS A 279 1.60 -18.48 -22.63
CA LYS A 279 1.25 -19.38 -23.75
C LYS A 279 1.11 -18.64 -25.08
N MET A 280 0.48 -17.46 -25.07
CA MET A 280 0.37 -16.63 -26.28
C MET A 280 1.73 -16.15 -26.77
N ARG A 281 2.64 -15.80 -25.85
CA ARG A 281 4.01 -15.38 -26.21
C ARG A 281 4.83 -16.54 -26.78
N GLU A 282 4.70 -17.75 -26.23
CA GLU A 282 5.33 -18.95 -26.78
C GLU A 282 4.84 -19.24 -28.21
N GLN A 283 3.55 -19.10 -28.47
CA GLN A 283 2.97 -19.27 -29.81
C GLN A 283 3.42 -18.21 -30.82
N LEU A 284 3.73 -17.00 -30.37
CA LEU A 284 4.27 -15.93 -31.23
C LEU A 284 5.76 -16.11 -31.57
N LEU A 285 6.48 -16.87 -30.74
CA LEU A 285 7.91 -17.14 -30.88
C LEU A 285 8.21 -18.48 -31.56
N ALA A 286 7.20 -19.35 -31.68
CA ALA A 286 7.24 -20.62 -32.41
C ALA A 286 6.91 -20.43 -33.90
#